data_AF-A0A1F0BB55-F1
#
_entry.id   AF-A0A1F0BB55-F1
#
_cell.length_a   1.000
_cell.length_b   1.000
_cell.length_c   1.000
_cell.angle_alpha   90.00
_cell.angle_beta   90.00
_cell.angle_gamma   90.00
#
_symmetry.space_group_name_H-M   'P 1'
#
loop_
_entity.id
_entity.type
_entity.pdbx_description
1 polymer ?
#
loop_
_entity_poly.entity_id
_entity_poly.type
_entity_poly.pdbx_seq_one_letter_code
_entity_poly.pdbx_strand_id
1 'polypeptide(L)'
;MKLEQVPTPAYVIDLAKLEENCSILQEVQEKAGCKVLLAQKAYSLYKTYPLISQYLSGTTASGLYEAKLAREEFPGEVHVFAPAFKESDMEELLQISDHIVFNSERQLRKYGQICREAGISVGLRLNPQCSTQGDHVLYDPCAPGSRFGVTQDKIPSDLLDLVDGLHFHTLCEQGADDLETTLKAVEDQFGAYLHQVKWLNMGGGHHITRDDYDVDLLISEILRIRETYNLDVYVEPGEAIALNAGYLATEVLDIVENGIETLVLDASASCHMPDVLEMPYRPPLRDGFEAQEKPYTYRLSSNTCLTGDIIGDYSFEKSIEIGDRLYFEDMAIYSFVKNNTFNGIGLPSLYLMDKEGECSLVKAFGYQDFKERLS
;
A
#
# COMPACT_ATOMS: atom_id res chain seq x y z
N MET A 1 -17.26 -9.02 20.64
CA MET A 1 -16.45 -10.23 20.95
C MET A 1 -15.01 -9.81 21.02
N LYS A 2 -14.18 -10.38 21.89
CA LYS A 2 -12.74 -10.05 21.93
C LYS A 2 -11.98 -10.72 20.77
N LEU A 3 -10.76 -10.27 20.49
CA LEU A 3 -9.88 -10.81 19.44
C LEU A 3 -9.75 -12.35 19.53
N GLU A 4 -9.47 -12.88 20.73
CA GLU A 4 -9.42 -14.31 21.04
C GLU A 4 -10.72 -15.09 20.82
N GLN A 5 -11.84 -14.41 20.56
CA GLN A 5 -13.14 -15.02 20.29
C GLN A 5 -13.54 -14.93 18.80
N VAL A 6 -12.78 -14.21 17.97
CA VAL A 6 -13.04 -14.08 16.54
C VAL A 6 -12.85 -15.45 15.85
N PRO A 7 -13.80 -15.94 15.03
CA PRO A 7 -13.60 -17.15 14.24
C PRO A 7 -12.42 -17.02 13.26
N THR A 8 -11.59 -18.05 13.16
CA THR A 8 -10.42 -18.06 12.27
C THR A 8 -10.73 -18.72 10.91
N PRO A 9 -9.95 -18.40 9.86
CA PRO A 9 -9.00 -17.29 9.80
C PRO A 9 -9.71 -15.94 9.69
N ALA A 10 -9.12 -14.88 10.23
CA ALA A 10 -9.68 -13.52 10.15
C ALA A 10 -8.62 -12.43 10.12
N TYR A 11 -8.81 -11.44 9.25
CA TYR A 11 -8.15 -10.14 9.39
C TYR A 11 -8.92 -9.28 10.38
N VAL A 12 -8.22 -8.75 11.37
CA VAL A 12 -8.78 -7.85 12.38
C VAL A 12 -8.03 -6.54 12.32
N ILE A 13 -8.73 -5.47 11.95
CA ILE A 13 -8.15 -4.12 11.86
C ILE A 13 -8.39 -3.37 13.17
N ASP A 14 -7.31 -2.91 13.78
CA ASP A 14 -7.28 -2.14 15.01
C ASP A 14 -7.53 -0.66 14.70
N LEU A 15 -8.72 -0.18 15.03
CA LEU A 15 -9.11 1.19 14.73
C LEU A 15 -8.31 2.22 15.53
N ALA A 16 -7.84 1.88 16.73
CA ALA A 16 -7.07 2.80 17.55
C ALA A 16 -5.68 3.04 16.94
N LYS A 17 -5.00 1.98 16.51
CA LYS A 17 -3.71 2.09 15.79
C LYS A 17 -3.85 2.77 14.43
N LEU A 18 -4.93 2.45 13.70
CA LEU A 18 -5.22 3.12 12.43
C LEU A 18 -5.41 4.64 12.62
N GLU A 19 -6.10 5.06 13.68
CA GLU A 19 -6.31 6.47 14.02
C GLU A 19 -5.01 7.16 14.47
N GLU A 20 -4.15 6.48 15.23
CA GLU A 20 -2.82 6.96 15.61
C GLU A 20 -1.95 7.26 14.38
N ASN A 21 -1.87 6.30 13.45
CA ASN A 21 -1.19 6.48 12.16
C ASN A 21 -1.75 7.67 11.38
N CYS A 22 -3.08 7.81 11.30
CA CYS A 22 -3.72 8.93 10.62
C CYS A 22 -3.42 10.28 11.28
N SER A 23 -3.27 10.32 12.61
CA SER A 23 -2.93 11.53 13.36
C SER A 23 -1.51 12.02 13.04
N ILE A 24 -0.54 11.10 12.92
CA ILE A 24 0.83 11.43 12.50
C ILE A 24 0.83 12.02 11.08
N LEU A 25 0.08 11.40 10.17
CA LEU A 25 -0.06 11.87 8.79
C LEU A 25 -0.75 13.25 8.69
N GLN A 26 -1.74 13.51 9.55
CA GLN A 26 -2.37 14.82 9.66
C GLN A 26 -1.37 15.88 10.14
N GLU A 27 -0.54 15.56 11.14
CA GLU A 27 0.49 16.47 11.64
C GLU A 27 1.49 16.86 10.53
N VAL A 28 1.92 15.91 9.69
CA VAL A 28 2.76 16.19 8.52
C VAL A 28 2.05 17.14 7.55
N GLN A 29 0.78 16.86 7.23
CA GLN A 29 -0.02 17.72 6.35
C GLN A 29 -0.14 19.15 6.88
N GLU A 30 -0.43 19.32 8.17
CA GLU A 30 -0.59 20.64 8.79
C GLU A 30 0.72 21.42 8.86
N LYS A 31 1.81 20.76 9.29
CA LYS A 31 3.12 21.41 9.45
C LYS A 31 3.81 21.71 8.12
N ALA A 32 3.71 20.80 7.15
CA ALA A 32 4.36 20.96 5.86
C ALA A 32 3.48 21.67 4.82
N GLY A 33 2.18 21.81 5.11
CA GLY A 33 1.19 22.38 4.20
C GLY A 33 0.90 21.54 2.95
N CYS A 34 1.38 20.28 2.89
CA CYS A 34 1.08 19.35 1.80
C CYS A 34 -0.30 18.70 1.95
N LYS A 35 -0.71 17.94 0.94
CA LYS A 35 -1.87 17.04 1.01
C LYS A 35 -1.41 15.59 1.08
N VAL A 36 -2.03 14.81 1.95
CA VAL A 36 -1.73 13.39 2.12
C VAL A 36 -2.90 12.59 1.56
N LEU A 37 -2.61 11.66 0.64
CA LEU A 37 -3.59 10.82 -0.02
C LEU A 37 -3.43 9.35 0.39
N LEU A 38 -4.54 8.64 0.59
CA LEU A 38 -4.53 7.19 0.81
C LEU A 38 -4.23 6.44 -0.50
N ALA A 39 -3.12 5.72 -0.56
CA ALA A 39 -2.87 4.77 -1.65
C ALA A 39 -3.58 3.44 -1.46
N GLN A 40 -4.71 3.28 -2.16
CA GLN A 40 -5.63 2.14 -2.01
C GLN A 40 -5.01 0.78 -2.36
N LYS A 41 -3.95 0.78 -3.20
CA LYS A 41 -3.16 -0.41 -3.53
C LYS A 41 -2.64 -1.17 -2.31
N ALA A 42 -2.35 -0.44 -1.22
CA ALA A 42 -1.83 -1.00 0.03
C ALA A 42 -2.96 -1.38 1.00
N TYR A 43 -3.99 -0.54 1.06
CA TYR A 43 -5.10 -0.69 2.01
C TYR A 43 -6.39 -0.10 1.44
N SER A 44 -7.43 -0.92 1.31
CA SER A 44 -8.72 -0.49 0.74
C SER A 44 -9.94 -1.08 1.46
N LEU A 45 -9.84 -1.32 2.77
CA LEU A 45 -11.01 -1.66 3.58
C LEU A 45 -11.88 -0.40 3.77
N TYR A 46 -12.72 -0.13 2.78
CA TYR A 46 -13.49 1.11 2.68
C TYR A 46 -14.43 1.40 3.88
N LYS A 47 -14.74 0.38 4.70
CA LYS A 47 -15.46 0.58 5.96
C LYS A 47 -14.72 1.46 6.98
N THR A 48 -13.41 1.65 6.82
CA THR A 48 -12.63 2.58 7.65
C THR A 48 -12.41 3.94 6.98
N TYR A 49 -12.87 4.15 5.74
CA TYR A 49 -12.70 5.44 5.05
C TYR A 49 -13.38 6.61 5.79
N PRO A 50 -14.55 6.47 6.44
CA PRO A 50 -15.11 7.54 7.27
C PRO A 50 -14.23 7.96 8.45
N LEU A 51 -13.36 7.07 8.95
CA LEU A 51 -12.36 7.42 9.97
C LEU A 51 -11.17 8.12 9.30
N ILE A 52 -10.58 7.49 8.29
CA ILE A 52 -9.34 7.98 7.63
C ILE A 52 -9.56 9.37 7.00
N SER A 53 -10.72 9.61 6.40
CA SER A 53 -11.05 10.88 5.74
C SER A 53 -11.23 12.08 6.68
N GLN A 54 -11.24 11.86 8.01
CA GLN A 54 -11.16 12.95 8.98
C GLN A 54 -9.75 13.57 9.04
N TYR A 55 -8.75 12.83 8.57
CA TYR A 55 -7.33 13.17 8.68
C TYR A 55 -6.69 13.46 7.32
N LEU A 56 -7.05 12.72 6.27
CA LEU A 56 -6.40 12.78 4.96
C LEU A 56 -7.21 13.55 3.92
N SER A 57 -6.55 14.06 2.87
CA SER A 57 -7.17 14.95 1.87
C SER A 57 -7.89 14.21 0.73
N GLY A 58 -7.69 12.90 0.59
CA GLY A 58 -8.23 12.12 -0.51
C GLY A 58 -7.54 10.77 -0.68
N THR A 59 -7.60 10.25 -1.90
CA THR A 59 -7.07 8.93 -2.28
C THR A 59 -6.27 8.99 -3.57
N THR A 60 -5.37 8.03 -3.74
CA THR A 60 -4.78 7.68 -5.03
C THR A 60 -5.24 6.27 -5.44
N ALA A 61 -5.48 6.10 -6.73
CA ALA A 61 -6.04 4.90 -7.34
C ALA A 61 -5.20 4.47 -8.54
N SER A 62 -5.04 3.15 -8.72
CA SER A 62 -4.25 2.56 -9.80
C SER A 62 -5.06 2.28 -11.08
N GLY A 63 -6.32 2.70 -11.13
CA GLY A 63 -7.25 2.43 -12.23
C GLY A 63 -8.72 2.62 -11.85
N LEU A 64 -9.61 2.16 -12.73
CA LEU A 64 -11.04 2.44 -12.66
C LEU A 64 -11.69 1.98 -11.34
N TYR A 65 -11.50 0.73 -10.93
CA TYR A 65 -12.22 0.19 -9.77
C TYR A 65 -11.79 0.82 -8.44
N GLU A 66 -10.49 1.10 -8.26
CA GLU A 66 -10.02 1.87 -7.10
C GLU A 66 -10.56 3.31 -7.14
N ALA A 67 -10.61 3.95 -8.31
CA ALA A 67 -11.15 5.30 -8.44
C ALA A 67 -12.65 5.36 -8.13
N LYS A 68 -13.42 4.33 -8.54
CA LYS A 68 -14.84 4.20 -8.19
C LYS A 68 -15.03 4.05 -6.69
N LEU A 69 -14.31 3.10 -6.09
CA LEU A 69 -14.37 2.88 -4.64
C LEU A 69 -14.03 4.15 -3.86
N ALA A 70 -12.98 4.86 -4.26
CA ALA A 70 -12.61 6.14 -3.70
C ALA A 70 -13.74 7.17 -3.81
N ARG A 71 -14.29 7.38 -5.02
CA ARG A 71 -15.35 8.37 -5.23
C ARG A 71 -16.63 8.04 -4.47
N GLU A 72 -16.96 6.75 -4.34
CA GLU A 72 -18.17 6.28 -3.65
C GLU A 72 -18.04 6.37 -2.12
N GLU A 73 -16.88 6.03 -1.56
CA GLU A 73 -16.73 5.75 -0.13
C GLU A 73 -15.76 6.70 0.61
N PHE A 74 -14.93 7.49 -0.10
CA PHE A 74 -13.95 8.40 0.50
C PHE A 74 -14.23 9.87 0.09
N PRO A 75 -14.60 10.77 1.01
CA PRO A 75 -14.74 12.18 0.68
C PRO A 75 -13.36 12.82 0.48
N GLY A 76 -13.22 13.63 -0.58
CA GLY A 76 -11.97 14.32 -0.89
C GLY A 76 -11.56 14.16 -2.35
N GLU A 77 -10.27 14.34 -2.61
CA GLU A 77 -9.69 14.24 -3.95
C GLU A 77 -9.50 12.78 -4.39
N VAL A 78 -9.70 12.51 -5.68
CA VAL A 78 -9.43 11.22 -6.32
C VAL A 78 -8.35 11.42 -7.37
N HIS A 79 -7.14 10.96 -7.06
CA HIS A 79 -6.00 10.98 -7.97
C HIS A 79 -5.85 9.61 -8.61
N VAL A 80 -5.71 9.55 -9.94
CA VAL A 80 -5.61 8.27 -10.64
C VAL A 80 -4.32 8.19 -11.43
N PHE A 81 -3.53 7.15 -11.17
CA PHE A 81 -2.36 6.80 -11.96
C PHE A 81 -2.56 5.40 -12.54
N ALA A 82 -2.25 5.21 -13.83
CA ALA A 82 -2.13 3.88 -14.39
C ALA A 82 -0.91 3.80 -15.32
N PRO A 83 -0.20 2.65 -15.38
CA PRO A 83 0.84 2.43 -16.39
C PRO A 83 0.33 2.64 -17.82
N ALA A 84 -0.95 2.29 -18.05
CA ALA A 84 -1.68 2.56 -19.28
C ALA A 84 -3.19 2.58 -18.99
N PHE A 85 -3.89 3.58 -19.52
CA PHE A 85 -5.35 3.66 -19.46
C PHE A 85 -5.99 2.93 -20.64
N LYS A 86 -7.10 2.24 -20.36
CA LYS A 86 -7.95 1.67 -21.40
C LYS A 86 -8.94 2.72 -21.88
N GLU A 87 -9.21 2.73 -23.17
CA GLU A 87 -10.20 3.64 -23.76
C GLU A 87 -11.60 3.41 -23.21
N SER A 88 -11.97 2.15 -22.94
CA SER A 88 -13.25 1.76 -22.33
C SER A 88 -13.47 2.36 -20.94
N ASP A 89 -12.39 2.67 -20.22
CA ASP A 89 -12.46 3.10 -18.83
C ASP A 89 -12.46 4.64 -18.73
N MET A 90 -12.14 5.33 -19.83
CA MET A 90 -11.88 6.77 -19.78
C MET A 90 -13.12 7.59 -19.53
N GLU A 91 -14.25 7.26 -20.15
CA GLU A 91 -15.50 8.00 -19.94
C GLU A 91 -15.88 8.06 -18.45
N GLU A 92 -15.75 6.95 -17.74
CA GLU A 92 -16.07 6.88 -16.31
C GLU A 92 -15.00 7.55 -15.45
N LEU A 93 -13.71 7.34 -15.76
CA LEU A 93 -12.61 8.02 -15.07
C LEU A 93 -12.72 9.55 -15.16
N LEU A 94 -13.18 10.08 -16.30
CA LEU A 94 -13.41 11.52 -16.48
C LEU A 94 -14.50 12.08 -15.55
N GLN A 95 -15.42 11.24 -15.06
CA GLN A 95 -16.52 11.66 -14.18
C GLN A 95 -16.15 11.60 -12.69
N ILE A 96 -15.20 10.75 -12.33
CA ILE A 96 -14.92 10.41 -10.93
C ILE A 96 -13.55 10.88 -10.44
N SER A 97 -12.63 11.28 -11.32
CA SER A 97 -11.27 11.69 -10.96
C SER A 97 -11.13 13.20 -10.87
N ASP A 98 -10.30 13.68 -9.94
CA ASP A 98 -9.88 15.09 -9.88
C ASP A 98 -8.52 15.29 -10.57
N HIS A 99 -7.63 14.30 -10.44
CA HIS A 99 -6.31 14.27 -11.09
C HIS A 99 -6.12 12.96 -11.86
N ILE A 100 -5.54 13.05 -13.06
CA ILE A 100 -5.11 11.87 -13.83
C ILE A 100 -3.64 12.02 -14.20
N VAL A 101 -2.80 11.08 -13.73
CA VAL A 101 -1.36 11.04 -13.97
C VAL A 101 -1.04 10.00 -15.04
N PHE A 102 -0.44 10.46 -16.13
CA PHE A 102 -0.01 9.59 -17.21
C PHE A 102 1.41 9.08 -17.00
N ASN A 103 1.62 7.79 -17.31
CA ASN A 103 2.92 7.15 -17.19
C ASN A 103 3.87 7.44 -18.36
N SER A 104 3.36 7.91 -19.51
CA SER A 104 4.16 8.11 -20.73
C SER A 104 3.63 9.24 -21.61
N GLU A 105 4.50 9.82 -22.43
CA GLU A 105 4.15 10.82 -23.45
C GLU A 105 3.01 10.34 -24.36
N ARG A 106 3.04 9.08 -24.81
CA ARG A 106 2.03 8.55 -25.74
C ARG A 106 0.62 8.54 -25.14
N GLN A 107 0.51 8.18 -23.88
CA GLN A 107 -0.79 8.18 -23.17
C GLN A 107 -1.24 9.62 -22.89
N LEU A 108 -0.33 10.49 -22.46
CA LEU A 108 -0.60 11.91 -22.23
C LEU A 108 -1.10 12.61 -23.51
N ARG A 109 -0.45 12.39 -24.66
CA ARG A 109 -0.90 12.98 -25.93
C ARG A 109 -2.24 12.41 -26.41
N LYS A 110 -2.54 11.15 -26.09
CA LYS A 110 -3.82 10.52 -26.47
C LYS A 110 -5.00 11.05 -25.65
N TYR A 111 -4.81 11.22 -24.33
CA TYR A 111 -5.91 11.44 -23.39
C TYR A 111 -5.85 12.76 -22.61
N GLY A 112 -4.71 13.47 -22.61
CA GLY A 112 -4.53 14.68 -21.82
C GLY A 112 -5.50 15.80 -22.18
N GLN A 113 -5.77 16.00 -23.47
CA GLN A 113 -6.72 17.04 -23.90
C GLN A 113 -8.14 16.77 -23.39
N ILE A 114 -8.66 15.54 -23.54
CA ILE A 114 -10.01 15.20 -23.07
C ILE A 114 -10.13 15.31 -21.54
N CYS A 115 -9.06 15.00 -20.80
CA CYS A 115 -9.03 15.18 -19.34
C CYS A 115 -9.14 16.66 -18.98
N ARG A 116 -8.38 17.53 -19.63
CA ARG A 116 -8.43 18.98 -19.38
C ARG A 116 -9.78 19.58 -19.77
N GLU A 117 -10.38 19.14 -20.87
CA GLU A 117 -11.71 19.56 -21.30
C GLU A 117 -12.80 19.14 -20.29
N ALA A 118 -12.59 18.03 -19.58
CA ALA A 118 -13.44 17.58 -18.47
C ALA A 118 -13.14 18.29 -17.12
N GLY A 119 -12.15 19.19 -17.07
CA GLY A 119 -11.76 19.89 -15.86
C GLY A 119 -10.82 19.12 -14.93
N ILE A 120 -10.26 18.00 -15.38
CA ILE A 120 -9.31 17.18 -14.61
C ILE A 120 -7.91 17.78 -14.69
N SER A 121 -7.22 17.79 -13.55
CA SER A 121 -5.81 18.17 -13.51
C SER A 121 -4.92 17.06 -14.05
N VAL A 122 -4.11 17.37 -15.06
CA VAL A 122 -3.33 16.36 -15.78
C VAL A 122 -1.89 16.30 -15.26
N GLY A 123 -1.43 15.10 -14.91
CA GLY A 123 -0.07 14.85 -14.45
C GLY A 123 0.76 14.02 -15.41
N LEU A 124 2.09 14.11 -15.27
CA LEU A 124 3.04 13.19 -15.89
C LEU A 124 3.96 12.56 -14.83
N ARG A 125 4.04 11.24 -14.82
CA ARG A 125 5.01 10.52 -13.99
C ARG A 125 6.41 10.64 -14.58
N LEU A 126 7.36 11.01 -13.74
CA LEU A 126 8.77 11.12 -14.03
C LEU A 126 9.52 9.87 -13.58
N ASN A 127 10.63 9.59 -14.25
CA ASN A 127 11.62 8.62 -13.82
C ASN A 127 12.95 9.36 -13.58
N PRO A 128 13.34 9.61 -12.32
CA PRO A 128 14.61 10.26 -12.01
C PRO A 128 15.81 9.34 -12.12
N GLN A 129 15.63 8.07 -12.49
CA GLN A 129 16.70 7.09 -12.65
C GLN A 129 17.63 7.03 -11.41
N CYS A 130 17.05 7.26 -10.24
CA CYS A 130 17.70 7.28 -8.94
C CYS A 130 17.07 6.18 -8.11
N SER A 131 17.84 5.13 -7.84
CA SER A 131 17.42 4.00 -7.02
C SER A 131 18.08 4.08 -5.66
N THR A 132 17.25 3.97 -4.62
CA THR A 132 17.63 3.85 -3.22
C THR A 132 17.33 2.45 -2.68
N GLN A 133 16.75 1.55 -3.49
CA GLN A 133 16.17 0.27 -3.05
C GLN A 133 17.21 -0.85 -2.79
N GLY A 134 18.49 -0.57 -2.99
CA GLY A 134 19.57 -1.54 -2.80
C GLY A 134 19.37 -2.82 -3.62
N ASP A 135 19.34 -3.97 -2.94
CA ASP A 135 19.22 -5.30 -3.56
C ASP A 135 17.76 -5.68 -3.93
N HIS A 136 16.76 -4.87 -3.56
CA HIS A 136 15.33 -5.13 -3.81
C HIS A 136 14.88 -4.73 -5.23
N VAL A 137 15.56 -5.26 -6.25
CA VAL A 137 15.37 -4.88 -7.67
C VAL A 137 13.93 -5.08 -8.17
N LEU A 138 13.17 -6.02 -7.59
CA LEU A 138 11.81 -6.34 -8.05
C LEU A 138 10.83 -5.15 -7.89
N TYR A 139 11.03 -4.32 -6.87
CA TYR A 139 10.17 -3.17 -6.57
C TYR A 139 10.80 -1.83 -6.93
N ASP A 140 12.01 -1.82 -7.51
CA ASP A 140 12.69 -0.61 -7.92
C ASP A 140 12.07 -0.02 -9.21
N PRO A 141 11.32 1.09 -9.11
CA PRO A 141 10.70 1.70 -10.28
C PRO A 141 11.70 2.53 -11.10
N CYS A 142 12.93 2.70 -10.63
CA CYS A 142 14.02 3.38 -11.33
C CYS A 142 15.06 2.39 -11.91
N ALA A 143 14.87 1.08 -11.71
CA ALA A 143 15.76 0.07 -12.25
C ALA A 143 15.90 0.19 -13.79
N PRO A 144 17.06 -0.18 -14.37
CA PRO A 144 17.25 -0.17 -15.82
C PRO A 144 16.17 -0.98 -16.55
N GLY A 145 15.51 -0.35 -17.53
CA GLY A 145 14.40 -0.96 -18.26
C GLY A 145 13.04 -0.84 -17.58
N SER A 146 12.95 -0.10 -16.47
CA SER A 146 11.67 0.22 -15.85
C SER A 146 10.71 0.86 -16.85
N ARG A 147 9.45 0.42 -16.78
CA ARG A 147 8.35 0.97 -17.59
C ARG A 147 7.71 2.21 -16.97
N PHE A 148 8.16 2.62 -15.79
CA PHE A 148 7.50 3.64 -15.00
C PHE A 148 8.12 5.01 -15.20
N GLY A 149 7.28 5.97 -15.60
CA GLY A 149 7.64 7.37 -15.78
C GLY A 149 8.47 7.67 -17.03
N VAL A 150 8.57 8.96 -17.34
CA VAL A 150 9.36 9.50 -18.44
C VAL A 150 10.70 10.01 -17.91
N THR A 151 11.79 9.60 -18.54
CA THR A 151 13.15 10.11 -18.25
C THR A 151 13.37 11.49 -18.86
N GLN A 152 14.31 12.27 -18.32
CA GLN A 152 14.57 13.65 -18.76
C GLN A 152 14.80 13.78 -20.27
N ASP A 153 15.55 12.85 -20.88
CA ASP A 153 15.87 12.86 -22.31
C ASP A 153 14.67 12.59 -23.23
N LYS A 154 13.51 12.25 -22.65
CA LYS A 154 12.25 11.95 -23.35
C LYS A 154 11.16 12.98 -23.11
N ILE A 155 11.46 14.11 -22.47
CA ILE A 155 10.51 15.21 -22.27
C ILE A 155 10.79 16.30 -23.33
N PRO A 156 10.05 16.32 -24.45
CA PRO A 156 10.12 17.44 -25.38
C PRO A 156 9.50 18.70 -24.74
N SER A 157 9.93 19.87 -25.19
CA SER A 157 9.54 21.15 -24.58
C SER A 157 8.03 21.42 -24.60
N ASP A 158 7.31 20.92 -25.61
CA ASP A 158 5.86 21.07 -25.75
C ASP A 158 5.06 20.13 -24.83
N LEU A 159 5.71 19.15 -24.20
CA LEU A 159 5.01 18.20 -23.33
C LEU A 159 4.51 18.86 -22.04
N LEU A 160 5.24 19.86 -21.54
CA LEU A 160 4.89 20.57 -20.31
C LEU A 160 3.64 21.41 -20.46
N ASP A 161 3.36 21.91 -21.67
CA ASP A 161 2.12 22.66 -21.95
C ASP A 161 0.86 21.81 -21.77
N LEU A 162 1.01 20.48 -21.74
CA LEU A 162 -0.08 19.52 -21.60
C LEU A 162 -0.35 19.08 -20.14
N VAL A 163 0.50 19.46 -19.18
CA VAL A 163 0.40 19.00 -17.79
C VAL A 163 0.26 20.15 -16.82
N ASP A 164 -0.47 19.91 -15.74
CA ASP A 164 -0.60 20.80 -14.59
C ASP A 164 0.35 20.42 -13.45
N GLY A 165 0.87 19.20 -13.44
CA GLY A 165 1.74 18.71 -12.38
C GLY A 165 2.60 17.52 -12.76
N LEU A 166 3.55 17.23 -11.89
CA LEU A 166 4.50 16.13 -12.04
C LEU A 166 4.35 15.15 -10.88
N HIS A 167 4.67 13.89 -11.15
CA HIS A 167 4.61 12.81 -10.16
C HIS A 167 5.91 12.02 -10.19
N PHE A 168 6.40 11.58 -9.05
CA PHE A 168 7.36 10.49 -8.99
C PHE A 168 7.02 9.56 -7.83
N HIS A 169 7.41 8.31 -7.95
CA HIS A 169 7.30 7.32 -6.88
C HIS A 169 8.47 6.36 -7.06
N THR A 170 9.43 6.46 -6.14
CA THR A 170 10.70 5.74 -6.16
C THR A 170 10.93 4.85 -4.94
N LEU A 171 10.23 5.16 -3.85
CA LEU A 171 10.40 4.51 -2.55
C LEU A 171 9.49 3.30 -2.36
N CYS A 172 9.91 2.40 -1.49
CA CYS A 172 9.18 1.22 -1.00
C CYS A 172 9.77 0.89 0.38
N GLU A 173 8.99 1.03 1.45
CA GLU A 173 9.46 0.75 2.82
C GLU A 173 10.69 1.58 3.28
N GLN A 174 10.78 2.85 2.87
CA GLN A 174 11.98 3.68 3.01
C GLN A 174 11.82 4.91 3.91
N GLY A 175 12.97 5.46 4.33
CA GLY A 175 13.10 6.62 5.20
C GLY A 175 13.04 7.96 4.45
N ALA A 176 13.04 9.06 5.22
CA ALA A 176 13.04 10.41 4.66
C ALA A 176 14.37 10.79 3.97
N ASP A 177 15.47 10.15 4.33
CA ASP A 177 16.79 10.30 3.70
C ASP A 177 16.83 9.74 2.26
N ASP A 178 16.11 8.65 2.02
CA ASP A 178 15.92 8.11 0.67
C ASP A 178 15.07 9.06 -0.20
N LEU A 179 14.07 9.71 0.41
CA LEU A 179 13.32 10.79 -0.25
C LEU A 179 14.24 11.96 -0.59
N GLU A 180 15.03 12.48 0.36
CA GLU A 180 15.97 13.58 0.12
C GLU A 180 16.90 13.26 -1.06
N THR A 181 17.44 12.03 -1.09
CA THR A 181 18.31 11.55 -2.18
C THR A 181 17.59 11.55 -3.53
N THR A 182 16.37 11.00 -3.58
CA THR A 182 15.58 10.99 -4.83
C THR A 182 15.19 12.39 -5.25
N LEU A 183 14.76 13.22 -4.30
CA LEU A 183 14.25 14.56 -4.55
C LEU A 183 15.34 15.45 -5.15
N LYS A 184 16.58 15.32 -4.66
CA LYS A 184 17.75 15.96 -5.27
C LYS A 184 17.94 15.53 -6.74
N ALA A 185 17.82 14.24 -7.04
CA ALA A 185 17.90 13.75 -8.42
C ALA A 185 16.76 14.29 -9.29
N VAL A 186 15.56 14.45 -8.72
CA VAL A 186 14.42 15.08 -9.40
C VAL A 186 14.70 16.56 -9.67
N GLU A 187 15.27 17.31 -8.73
CA GLU A 187 15.62 18.73 -8.94
C GLU A 187 16.73 18.90 -9.97
N ASP A 188 17.79 18.09 -9.90
CA ASP A 188 18.92 18.12 -10.84
C ASP A 188 18.47 17.87 -12.29
N GLN A 189 17.48 16.99 -12.49
CA GLN A 189 17.01 16.61 -13.83
C GLN A 189 15.78 17.39 -14.29
N PHE A 190 14.85 17.71 -13.40
CA PHE A 190 13.54 18.25 -13.75
C PHE A 190 13.23 19.58 -13.06
N GLY A 191 14.15 20.15 -12.28
CA GLY A 191 13.93 21.39 -11.53
C GLY A 191 13.50 22.58 -12.40
N ALA A 192 14.00 22.69 -13.63
CA ALA A 192 13.56 23.70 -14.59
C ALA A 192 12.07 23.57 -14.98
N TYR A 193 11.52 22.36 -14.90
CA TYR A 193 10.12 22.07 -15.20
C TYR A 193 9.23 22.27 -13.97
N LEU A 194 9.76 22.08 -12.76
CA LEU A 194 9.04 22.31 -11.51
C LEU A 194 8.53 23.77 -11.37
N HIS A 195 9.24 24.75 -11.93
CA HIS A 195 8.78 26.15 -11.96
C HIS A 195 7.59 26.41 -12.91
N GLN A 196 7.22 25.45 -13.76
CA GLN A 196 6.22 25.62 -14.82
C GLN A 196 4.90 24.91 -14.51
N VAL A 197 4.86 24.10 -13.45
CA VAL A 197 3.70 23.32 -13.06
C VAL A 197 3.10 23.86 -11.77
N LYS A 198 1.92 23.36 -11.39
CA LYS A 198 1.16 23.81 -10.22
C LYS A 198 1.37 22.92 -9.01
N TRP A 199 1.63 21.63 -9.23
CA TRP A 199 1.78 20.66 -8.16
C TRP A 199 2.82 19.59 -8.45
N LEU A 200 3.37 19.02 -7.38
CA LEU A 200 4.26 17.86 -7.38
C LEU A 200 3.73 16.80 -6.42
N ASN A 201 3.52 15.59 -6.91
CA ASN A 201 3.22 14.44 -6.08
C ASN A 201 4.48 13.57 -5.91
N MET A 202 4.94 13.43 -4.67
CA MET A 202 6.17 12.72 -4.30
C MET A 202 5.94 11.22 -4.03
N GLY A 203 4.79 10.69 -4.41
CA GLY A 203 4.51 9.26 -4.37
C GLY A 203 4.32 8.71 -2.95
N GLY A 204 4.27 7.39 -2.87
CA GLY A 204 4.26 6.61 -1.63
C GLY A 204 5.63 5.98 -1.34
N GLY A 205 5.63 4.98 -0.44
CA GLY A 205 6.84 4.26 -0.03
C GLY A 205 7.55 4.88 1.17
N HIS A 206 7.04 6.01 1.67
CA HIS A 206 7.45 6.66 2.91
C HIS A 206 6.88 5.89 4.11
N HIS A 207 7.74 5.42 5.01
CA HIS A 207 7.35 4.77 6.26
C HIS A 207 7.05 5.77 7.39
N ILE A 208 6.24 6.79 7.10
CA ILE A 208 6.05 7.97 7.96
C ILE A 208 5.66 7.62 9.41
N THR A 209 4.91 6.54 9.59
CA THR A 209 4.36 6.10 10.89
C THR A 209 5.20 5.04 11.58
N ARG A 210 6.38 4.71 11.05
CA ARG A 210 7.35 3.85 11.73
C ARG A 210 8.07 4.66 12.80
N ASP A 211 8.31 4.05 13.96
CA ASP A 211 8.84 4.73 15.15
C ASP A 211 10.18 5.47 14.95
N ASP A 212 11.00 5.03 14.00
CA ASP A 212 12.32 5.58 13.71
C ASP A 212 12.35 6.49 12.47
N TYR A 213 11.19 6.81 11.86
CA TYR A 213 11.12 7.65 10.68
C TYR A 213 11.39 9.13 11.02
N ASP A 214 12.27 9.78 10.26
CA ASP A 214 12.57 11.21 10.44
C ASP A 214 11.47 12.09 9.81
N VAL A 215 10.40 12.30 10.58
CA VAL A 215 9.24 13.12 10.19
C VAL A 215 9.64 14.58 10.00
N ASP A 216 10.58 15.10 10.79
CA ASP A 216 11.04 16.49 10.69
C ASP A 216 11.79 16.73 9.37
N LEU A 217 12.63 15.78 8.94
CA LEU A 217 13.28 15.84 7.63
C LEU A 217 12.26 15.87 6.49
N LEU A 218 11.26 14.97 6.52
CA LEU A 218 10.18 14.97 5.52
C LEU A 218 9.46 16.31 5.45
N ILE A 219 9.07 16.87 6.59
CA ILE A 219 8.40 18.17 6.67
C ILE A 219 9.29 19.27 6.08
N SER A 220 10.58 19.27 6.43
CA SER A 220 11.53 20.29 5.97
C SER A 220 11.75 20.26 4.45
N GLU A 221 11.83 19.06 3.86
CA GLU A 221 12.00 18.89 2.41
C GLU A 221 10.74 19.29 1.65
N ILE A 222 9.55 18.95 2.16
CA ILE A 222 8.28 19.39 1.57
C ILE A 222 8.20 20.92 1.59
N LEU A 223 8.47 21.57 2.72
CA LEU A 223 8.45 23.04 2.82
C LEU A 223 9.44 23.67 1.84
N ARG A 224 10.66 23.14 1.76
CA ARG A 224 11.71 23.62 0.85
C ARG A 224 11.25 23.57 -0.61
N ILE A 225 10.64 22.47 -1.04
CA ILE A 225 10.12 22.32 -2.41
C ILE A 225 8.98 23.29 -2.68
N ARG A 226 8.03 23.41 -1.75
CA ARG A 226 6.92 24.35 -1.87
C ARG A 226 7.43 25.78 -2.03
N GLU A 227 8.37 26.20 -1.19
CA GLU A 227 8.94 27.56 -1.22
C GLU A 227 9.78 27.84 -2.46
N THR A 228 10.61 26.87 -2.87
CA THR A 228 11.54 27.03 -4.00
C THR A 228 10.79 27.10 -5.33
N TYR A 229 9.76 26.27 -5.50
CA TYR A 229 9.06 26.11 -6.78
C TYR A 229 7.64 26.71 -6.80
N ASN A 230 7.12 27.15 -5.66
CA ASN A 230 5.73 27.63 -5.49
C ASN A 230 4.70 26.59 -5.95
N LEU A 231 4.83 25.36 -5.42
CA LEU A 231 4.02 24.20 -5.78
C LEU A 231 3.09 23.79 -4.63
N ASP A 232 1.92 23.26 -4.98
CA ASP A 232 1.20 22.35 -4.10
C ASP A 232 1.91 20.99 -4.08
N VAL A 233 2.14 20.46 -2.88
CA VAL A 233 2.82 19.17 -2.71
C VAL A 233 1.84 18.11 -2.21
N TYR A 234 1.92 16.93 -2.83
CA TYR A 234 1.19 15.74 -2.44
C TYR A 234 2.16 14.62 -2.03
N VAL A 235 1.77 13.84 -1.02
CA VAL A 235 2.36 12.52 -0.73
C VAL A 235 1.23 11.50 -0.68
N GLU A 236 1.50 10.28 -1.13
CA GLU A 236 0.49 9.22 -1.23
C GLU A 236 0.92 7.94 -0.50
N PRO A 237 1.09 7.99 0.84
CA PRO A 237 1.39 6.80 1.62
C PRO A 237 0.27 5.76 1.46
N GLY A 238 0.67 4.48 1.36
CA GLY A 238 -0.26 3.37 1.46
C GLY A 238 -0.03 2.65 2.77
N GLU A 239 1.15 2.06 2.90
CA GLU A 239 1.56 1.27 4.05
C GLU A 239 1.54 2.04 5.36
N ALA A 240 2.11 3.26 5.39
CA ALA A 240 2.13 4.08 6.60
C ALA A 240 0.72 4.39 7.17
N ILE A 241 -0.35 4.24 6.39
CA ILE A 241 -1.71 4.44 6.92
C ILE A 241 -2.09 3.30 7.86
N ALA A 242 -1.75 2.06 7.53
CA ALA A 242 -2.21 0.88 8.25
C ALA A 242 -1.09 0.00 8.84
N LEU A 243 0.16 0.50 8.84
CA LEU A 243 1.32 -0.15 9.45
C LEU A 243 0.99 -0.57 10.88
N ASN A 244 1.22 -1.85 11.20
CA ASN A 244 0.93 -2.46 12.50
C ASN A 244 -0.53 -2.40 13.00
N ALA A 245 -1.46 -1.93 12.18
CA ALA A 245 -2.87 -1.76 12.52
C ALA A 245 -3.76 -2.96 12.14
N GLY A 246 -3.16 -4.08 11.71
CA GLY A 246 -3.90 -5.29 11.34
C GLY A 246 -3.28 -6.56 11.88
N TYR A 247 -4.14 -7.51 12.23
CA TYR A 247 -3.76 -8.86 12.62
C TYR A 247 -4.41 -9.87 11.67
N LEU A 248 -3.71 -10.97 11.38
CA LEU A 248 -4.31 -12.18 10.82
C LEU A 248 -4.32 -13.25 11.91
N ALA A 249 -5.51 -13.49 12.48
CA ALA A 249 -5.74 -14.55 13.44
C ALA A 249 -5.93 -15.89 12.71
N THR A 250 -5.23 -16.91 13.17
CA THR A 250 -5.24 -18.26 12.60
C THR A 250 -5.19 -19.32 13.71
N GLU A 251 -5.61 -20.54 13.39
CA GLU A 251 -5.60 -21.69 14.28
C GLU A 251 -4.67 -22.78 13.75
N VAL A 252 -3.96 -23.47 14.66
CA VAL A 252 -3.17 -24.66 14.34
C VAL A 252 -4.09 -25.85 14.14
N LEU A 253 -4.18 -26.35 12.91
CA LEU A 253 -5.03 -27.48 12.53
C LEU A 253 -4.37 -28.83 12.76
N ASP A 254 -3.06 -28.91 12.53
CA ASP A 254 -2.28 -30.15 12.67
C ASP A 254 -0.81 -29.82 12.96
N ILE A 255 -0.08 -30.80 13.49
CA ILE A 255 1.36 -30.72 13.70
C ILE A 255 2.00 -31.97 13.08
N VAL A 256 2.88 -31.77 12.10
CA VAL A 256 3.55 -32.87 11.39
C VAL A 256 5.06 -32.80 11.58
N GLU A 257 5.71 -33.95 11.68
CA GLU A 257 7.16 -34.04 11.86
C GLU A 257 7.82 -34.71 10.64
N ASN A 258 8.74 -33.98 9.99
CA ASN A 258 9.63 -34.54 8.98
C ASN A 258 10.96 -33.78 8.98
N GLY A 259 11.82 -34.11 9.95
CA GLY A 259 13.10 -33.41 10.17
C GLY A 259 12.94 -32.04 10.87
N ILE A 260 11.80 -31.37 10.70
CA ILE A 260 11.34 -30.20 11.45
C ILE A 260 9.87 -30.42 11.84
N GLU A 261 9.48 -29.99 13.04
CA GLU A 261 8.07 -29.91 13.42
C GLU A 261 7.40 -28.76 12.67
N THR A 262 6.32 -29.04 11.96
CA THR A 262 5.60 -28.09 11.11
C THR A 262 4.18 -27.91 11.62
N LEU A 263 3.79 -26.68 11.91
CA LEU A 263 2.43 -26.30 12.25
C LEU A 263 1.65 -26.06 10.95
N VAL A 264 0.57 -26.81 10.75
CA VAL A 264 -0.36 -26.64 9.62
C VAL A 264 -1.46 -25.70 10.07
N LEU A 265 -1.54 -24.51 9.48
CA LEU A 265 -2.46 -23.45 9.89
C LEU A 265 -3.71 -23.40 8.99
N ASP A 266 -4.78 -22.80 9.50
CA ASP A 266 -5.98 -22.46 8.70
C ASP A 266 -5.81 -21.19 7.83
N ALA A 267 -4.64 -20.56 7.87
CA ALA A 267 -4.20 -19.48 7.00
C ALA A 267 -3.11 -19.94 6.00
N SER A 268 -2.94 -19.19 4.90
CA SER A 268 -2.01 -19.53 3.81
C SER A 268 -1.14 -18.36 3.36
N ALA A 269 0.16 -18.62 3.13
CA ALA A 269 1.04 -17.62 2.52
C ALA A 269 0.55 -17.27 1.12
N SER A 270 0.31 -18.28 0.29
CA SER A 270 -0.13 -18.11 -1.10
C SER A 270 -1.48 -17.41 -1.25
N CYS A 271 -2.43 -17.69 -0.35
CA CYS A 271 -3.79 -17.19 -0.48
C CYS A 271 -4.02 -15.90 0.30
N HIS A 272 -3.43 -15.75 1.48
CA HIS A 272 -3.83 -14.73 2.46
C HIS A 272 -2.73 -13.68 2.66
N MET A 273 -1.47 -14.08 2.70
CA MET A 273 -0.33 -13.18 2.86
C MET A 273 0.67 -13.35 1.68
N PRO A 274 0.25 -13.14 0.42
CA PRO A 274 1.02 -13.52 -0.77
C PRO A 274 2.38 -12.84 -0.87
N ASP A 275 2.56 -11.68 -0.24
CA ASP A 275 3.87 -11.03 -0.17
C ASP A 275 4.93 -11.90 0.48
N VAL A 276 4.59 -12.76 1.44
CA VAL A 276 5.53 -13.73 2.02
C VAL A 276 6.25 -14.57 0.95
N LEU A 277 5.59 -14.84 -0.18
CA LEU A 277 6.17 -15.60 -1.30
C LEU A 277 6.65 -14.69 -2.44
N GLU A 278 5.95 -13.59 -2.73
CA GLU A 278 6.27 -12.68 -3.83
C GLU A 278 7.49 -11.79 -3.52
N MET A 279 7.66 -11.43 -2.25
CA MET A 279 8.73 -10.60 -1.72
C MET A 279 9.05 -11.14 -0.33
N PRO A 280 10.10 -11.97 -0.11
CA PRO A 280 10.26 -12.86 1.06
C PRO A 280 10.20 -12.15 2.43
N TYR A 281 9.00 -11.72 2.78
CA TYR A 281 8.58 -10.97 3.94
C TYR A 281 8.25 -12.01 4.97
N ARG A 282 8.83 -11.86 6.15
CA ARG A 282 8.55 -12.73 7.27
C ARG A 282 7.65 -11.93 8.22
N PRO A 283 6.34 -12.21 8.26
CA PRO A 283 5.45 -11.41 9.06
C PRO A 283 5.84 -11.46 10.54
N PRO A 284 5.81 -10.33 11.26
CA PRO A 284 5.88 -10.36 12.70
C PRO A 284 4.77 -11.26 13.23
N LEU A 285 5.12 -12.10 14.21
CA LEU A 285 4.19 -13.03 14.82
C LEU A 285 4.17 -12.75 16.31
N ARG A 286 2.98 -12.50 16.86
CA ARG A 286 2.82 -12.28 18.31
C ARG A 286 3.36 -13.48 19.07
N ASP A 287 4.22 -13.22 20.06
CA ASP A 287 4.93 -14.23 20.86
C ASP A 287 5.81 -15.20 20.05
N GLY A 288 6.03 -14.89 18.77
CA GLY A 288 6.93 -15.59 17.85
C GLY A 288 8.25 -14.85 17.69
N PHE A 289 9.33 -15.60 17.61
CA PHE A 289 10.69 -15.10 17.55
C PHE A 289 11.42 -15.66 16.33
N GLU A 290 12.65 -15.21 16.09
CA GLU A 290 13.49 -15.78 15.04
C GLU A 290 13.68 -17.29 15.29
N ALA A 291 13.86 -18.06 14.22
CA ALA A 291 14.08 -19.49 14.35
C ALA A 291 15.28 -19.76 15.28
N GLN A 292 15.15 -20.74 16.19
CA GLN A 292 16.17 -21.13 17.17
C GLN A 292 16.47 -20.08 18.27
N GLU A 293 15.78 -18.93 18.31
CA GLU A 293 15.95 -17.95 19.39
C GLU A 293 15.36 -18.44 20.72
N LYS A 294 14.21 -19.13 20.66
CA LYS A 294 13.50 -19.72 21.81
C LYS A 294 13.48 -21.26 21.73
N PRO A 295 13.16 -21.95 22.85
CA PRO A 295 13.33 -23.40 22.95
C PRO A 295 12.53 -24.26 21.96
N TYR A 296 11.40 -23.75 21.47
CA TYR A 296 10.50 -24.49 20.59
C TYR A 296 10.49 -23.84 19.20
N THR A 297 11.10 -24.49 18.21
CA THR A 297 11.17 -23.98 16.82
C THR A 297 10.27 -24.80 15.92
N TYR A 298 9.43 -24.12 15.14
CA TYR A 298 8.51 -24.73 14.19
C TYR A 298 8.61 -24.07 12.81
N ARG A 299 8.31 -24.84 11.78
CA ARG A 299 7.93 -24.30 10.47
C ARG A 299 6.45 -24.01 10.46
N LEU A 300 6.04 -22.83 10.02
CA LEU A 300 4.63 -22.49 9.83
C LEU A 300 4.25 -22.71 8.36
N SER A 301 3.26 -23.55 8.14
CA SER A 301 2.74 -23.98 6.84
C SER A 301 1.23 -23.80 6.78
N SER A 302 0.63 -23.98 5.60
CA SER A 302 -0.81 -23.80 5.39
C SER A 302 -1.57 -25.09 5.10
N ASN A 303 -2.89 -24.95 4.95
CA ASN A 303 -3.82 -25.95 4.47
C ASN A 303 -3.98 -26.03 2.94
N THR A 304 -3.11 -25.42 2.13
CA THR A 304 -3.11 -25.62 0.67
C THR A 304 -2.37 -26.90 0.27
N CYS A 305 -2.48 -27.29 -1.00
CA CYS A 305 -1.72 -28.42 -1.56
C CYS A 305 -0.38 -27.98 -2.17
N LEU A 306 -0.03 -26.70 -2.11
CA LEU A 306 1.21 -26.19 -2.69
C LEU A 306 2.36 -26.48 -1.74
N THR A 307 3.35 -27.26 -2.19
CA THR A 307 4.52 -27.64 -1.37
C THR A 307 5.31 -26.44 -0.85
N GLY A 308 5.34 -25.34 -1.60
CA GLY A 308 6.03 -24.11 -1.24
C GLY A 308 5.22 -23.14 -0.37
N ASP A 309 4.03 -23.53 0.11
CA ASP A 309 3.19 -22.66 0.93
C ASP A 309 3.65 -22.63 2.40
N ILE A 310 4.87 -22.12 2.57
CA ILE A 310 5.57 -21.98 3.84
C ILE A 310 5.61 -20.50 4.19
N ILE A 311 5.14 -20.18 5.40
CA ILE A 311 5.12 -18.80 5.90
C ILE A 311 6.51 -18.41 6.42
N GLY A 312 7.16 -19.34 7.12
CA GLY A 312 8.50 -19.16 7.65
C GLY A 312 8.77 -20.07 8.83
N ASP A 313 10.01 -20.04 9.31
CA ASP A 313 10.42 -20.73 10.54
C ASP A 313 10.39 -19.73 11.71
N TYR A 314 9.75 -20.11 12.81
CA TYR A 314 9.55 -19.30 14.01
C TYR A 314 9.93 -20.09 15.25
N SER A 315 10.29 -19.39 16.33
CA SER A 315 10.43 -20.03 17.65
C SER A 315 9.55 -19.39 18.72
N PHE A 316 9.22 -20.15 19.76
CA PHE A 316 8.29 -19.78 20.83
C PHE A 316 8.85 -20.16 22.21
N GLU A 317 8.39 -19.45 23.24
CA GLU A 317 8.79 -19.73 24.63
C GLU A 317 8.14 -21.01 25.20
N LYS A 318 7.01 -21.43 24.64
CA LYS A 318 6.25 -22.61 25.03
C LYS A 318 5.96 -23.45 23.79
N SER A 319 5.73 -24.75 23.98
CA SER A 319 5.26 -25.62 22.90
C SER A 319 3.89 -25.16 22.41
N ILE A 320 3.64 -25.31 21.11
CA ILE A 320 2.36 -25.02 20.47
C ILE A 320 1.59 -26.32 20.27
N GLU A 321 0.29 -26.30 20.54
CA GLU A 321 -0.61 -27.45 20.44
C GLU A 321 -1.66 -27.24 19.33
N ILE A 322 -2.29 -28.33 18.88
CA ILE A 322 -3.42 -28.24 17.94
C ILE A 322 -4.58 -27.49 18.60
N GLY A 323 -5.17 -26.53 17.88
CA GLY A 323 -6.20 -25.63 18.37
C GLY A 323 -5.68 -24.34 19.00
N ASP A 324 -4.36 -24.21 19.19
CA ASP A 324 -3.77 -22.92 19.60
C ASP A 324 -3.95 -21.88 18.49
N ARG A 325 -4.12 -20.63 18.92
CA ARG A 325 -4.27 -19.49 18.03
C ARG A 325 -2.96 -18.73 17.90
N LEU A 326 -2.64 -18.38 16.67
CA LEU A 326 -1.49 -17.55 16.32
C LEU A 326 -2.00 -16.25 15.69
N TYR A 327 -1.25 -15.16 15.90
CA TYR A 327 -1.62 -13.83 15.41
C TYR A 327 -0.44 -13.24 14.66
N PHE A 328 -0.50 -13.32 13.33
CA PHE A 328 0.42 -12.54 12.51
C PHE A 328 0.04 -11.08 12.62
N GLU A 329 1.01 -10.23 12.91
CA GLU A 329 0.86 -8.79 13.01
C GLU A 329 1.20 -8.14 11.67
N ASP A 330 0.91 -6.85 11.55
CA ASP A 330 1.13 -6.06 10.33
C ASP A 330 0.40 -6.63 9.08
N MET A 331 -0.81 -7.16 9.30
CA MET A 331 -1.60 -7.85 8.29
C MET A 331 -2.76 -7.01 7.73
N ALA A 332 -2.69 -5.69 7.85
CA ALA A 332 -3.64 -4.78 7.20
C ALA A 332 -3.17 -4.36 5.79
N ILE A 333 -1.87 -4.27 5.61
CA ILE A 333 -1.20 -3.73 4.42
C ILE A 333 -0.90 -4.85 3.44
N TYR A 334 -1.17 -4.62 2.15
CA TYR A 334 -0.91 -5.57 1.05
C TYR A 334 -1.35 -7.03 1.31
N SER A 335 -2.37 -7.23 2.14
CA SER A 335 -2.90 -8.54 2.50
C SER A 335 -4.20 -8.82 1.75
N PHE A 336 -5.35 -8.42 2.32
CA PHE A 336 -6.67 -8.67 1.75
C PHE A 336 -6.92 -7.96 0.41
N VAL A 337 -6.14 -6.93 0.08
CA VAL A 337 -6.20 -6.23 -1.22
C VAL A 337 -5.68 -7.09 -2.37
N LYS A 338 -4.89 -8.14 -2.08
CA LYS A 338 -4.31 -9.07 -3.06
C LYS A 338 -4.50 -10.54 -2.70
N ASN A 339 -5.33 -10.83 -1.71
CA ASN A 339 -5.64 -12.20 -1.34
C ASN A 339 -6.40 -12.92 -2.47
N ASN A 340 -6.39 -14.24 -2.41
CA ASN A 340 -7.04 -15.06 -3.42
C ASN A 340 -7.61 -16.34 -2.80
N THR A 341 -8.29 -17.13 -3.63
CA THR A 341 -8.94 -18.39 -3.21
C THR A 341 -8.35 -19.56 -3.98
N PHE A 342 -7.04 -19.52 -4.19
CA PHE A 342 -6.31 -20.64 -4.76
C PHE A 342 -6.61 -21.91 -3.94
N ASN A 343 -6.67 -23.06 -4.61
CA ASN A 343 -7.13 -24.34 -4.06
C ASN A 343 -8.55 -24.36 -3.45
N GLY A 344 -9.36 -23.32 -3.66
CA GLY A 344 -10.66 -23.20 -3.01
C GLY A 344 -10.57 -22.91 -1.51
N ILE A 345 -9.41 -22.46 -1.03
CA ILE A 345 -9.26 -21.99 0.35
C ILE A 345 -10.16 -20.78 0.56
N GLY A 346 -10.94 -20.81 1.64
CA GLY A 346 -11.81 -19.71 2.03
C GLY A 346 -11.01 -18.46 2.35
N LEU A 347 -11.59 -17.29 2.07
CA LEU A 347 -10.98 -16.02 2.48
C LEU A 347 -11.17 -15.81 3.98
N PRO A 348 -10.17 -15.24 4.67
CA PRO A 348 -10.32 -14.83 6.06
C PRO A 348 -11.41 -13.78 6.18
N SER A 349 -12.23 -13.87 7.22
CA SER A 349 -13.26 -12.86 7.47
C SER A 349 -12.61 -11.51 7.84
N LEU A 350 -13.32 -10.41 7.58
CA LEU A 350 -12.86 -9.06 7.91
C LEU A 350 -13.58 -8.57 9.17
N TYR A 351 -12.81 -8.09 10.15
CA TYR A 351 -13.30 -7.52 11.40
C TYR A 351 -12.67 -6.15 11.66
N LEU A 352 -13.42 -5.30 12.37
CA LEU A 352 -12.89 -4.09 12.99
C LEU A 352 -12.88 -4.25 14.51
N MET A 353 -11.78 -3.89 15.13
CA MET A 353 -11.62 -3.84 16.59
C MET A 353 -11.62 -2.38 17.05
N ASP A 354 -12.54 -2.05 17.96
CA ASP A 354 -12.59 -0.72 18.58
C ASP A 354 -11.53 -0.55 19.69
N LYS A 355 -11.45 0.66 20.24
CA LYS A 355 -10.49 1.01 21.31
C LYS A 355 -10.72 0.26 22.62
N GLU A 356 -11.91 -0.32 22.83
CA GLU A 356 -12.23 -1.20 23.95
C GLU A 356 -11.84 -2.67 23.67
N GLY A 357 -11.33 -2.97 22.48
CA GLY A 357 -10.94 -4.31 22.03
C GLY A 357 -12.14 -5.17 21.60
N GLU A 358 -13.30 -4.57 21.35
CA GLU A 358 -14.45 -5.29 20.80
C GLU A 358 -14.35 -5.39 19.28
N CYS A 359 -14.33 -6.62 18.80
CA CYS A 359 -14.34 -6.97 17.39
C CYS A 359 -15.77 -7.06 16.84
N SER A 360 -15.99 -6.44 15.69
CA SER A 360 -17.24 -6.45 14.94
C SER A 360 -17.00 -6.98 13.52
N LEU A 361 -17.88 -7.87 13.06
CA LEU A 361 -17.77 -8.48 11.73
C LEU A 361 -18.13 -7.44 10.66
N VAL A 362 -17.24 -7.26 9.70
CA VAL A 362 -17.48 -6.47 8.48
C VAL A 362 -18.02 -7.35 7.36
N LYS A 363 -17.30 -8.45 7.07
CA LYS A 363 -17.59 -9.35 5.96
C LYS A 363 -17.12 -10.75 6.32
N ALA A 364 -18.02 -11.71 6.26
CA ALA A 364 -17.68 -13.12 6.20
C ALA A 364 -17.78 -13.57 4.75
N PHE A 365 -16.75 -14.26 4.27
CA PHE A 365 -16.74 -14.84 2.92
C PHE A 365 -17.21 -16.29 2.98
N GLY A 366 -17.81 -16.75 1.88
CA GLY A 366 -18.27 -18.13 1.75
C GLY A 366 -18.05 -18.69 0.35
N TYR A 367 -18.68 -19.83 0.09
CA TYR A 367 -18.58 -20.53 -1.19
C TYR A 367 -18.98 -19.66 -2.40
N GLN A 368 -19.93 -18.74 -2.21
CA GLN A 368 -20.38 -17.88 -3.31
C GLN A 368 -19.29 -16.90 -3.76
N ASP A 369 -18.53 -16.31 -2.82
CA ASP A 369 -17.41 -15.42 -3.15
C ASP A 369 -16.29 -16.16 -3.90
N PHE A 370 -16.09 -17.46 -3.63
CA PHE A 370 -15.20 -18.31 -4.42
C PHE A 370 -15.75 -18.55 -5.84
N LYS A 371 -17.04 -18.94 -5.94
CA LYS A 371 -17.67 -19.36 -7.18
C LYS A 371 -17.80 -18.22 -8.20
N GLU A 372 -18.19 -17.02 -7.77
CA GLU A 372 -18.48 -15.89 -8.65
C GLU A 372 -17.25 -15.33 -9.37
N ARG A 373 -16.03 -15.68 -8.93
CA ARG A 373 -14.80 -15.31 -9.66
C ARG A 373 -14.46 -16.25 -10.81
N LEU A 374 -15.16 -17.38 -10.95
CA LEU A 374 -14.84 -18.43 -11.91
C LEU A 374 -15.75 -18.46 -13.14
N SER A 375 -16.93 -17.82 -13.12
CA SER A 375 -17.86 -17.82 -14.26
C SER A 375 -18.94 -16.76 -14.18
#